data_AF-A0A9E3LM47-F1
#
_entry.id   AF-A0A9E3LM47-F1
#
_cell.length_a   1.000
_cell.length_b   1.000
_cell.length_c   1.000
_cell.angle_alpha   90.00
_cell.angle_beta   90.00
_cell.angle_gamma   90.00
#
_symmetry.space_group_name_H-M   'P 1'
#
loop_
_entity.id
_entity.type
_entity.pdbx_description
1 polymer ?
#
loop_
_entity_poly.entity_id
_entity_poly.type
_entity_poly.pdbx_seq_one_letter_code
_entity_poly.pdbx_strand_id
1 'polypeptide(L)'
;MNVLAPAAARAGYSDAEWAIRCDLAALYRLVAHHRWTDFVYTHISARLPGPEHHFLINRYGVNFHEMRASDLVKIDLDGNVVEAEDGQSRRVNAAGFTIHSAIHMARPDLLCVVHTHTAAGIAVSAHPKGLLPISQHALKFYGRLGYHGYEGIALDLEERDRLVADLGQHKAMVLQNHGLLVGGTSIVEAFHMTYMLERACAAQVAALAGGHELLTPPEDVCRHTAEQFRGQENDEHYAMVWDAALRLIEHDRPDYRS
;
A
#
# COMPACT_ATOMS: atom_id res chain seq x y z
N MET A 1 3.02 -0.42 22.13
CA MET A 1 3.38 -1.85 22.32
C MET A 1 2.20 -2.57 22.95
N ASN A 2 1.47 -3.35 22.15
CA ASN A 2 0.45 -4.36 22.52
C ASN A 2 0.44 -5.30 21.30
N VAL A 3 1.22 -6.38 21.25
CA VAL A 3 1.07 -7.70 21.92
C VAL A 3 -0.30 -8.35 21.69
N LEU A 4 -0.71 -8.49 20.42
CA LEU A 4 -0.94 -9.86 19.95
C LEU A 4 0.43 -10.53 20.01
N ALA A 5 0.56 -11.63 20.77
CA ALA A 5 1.86 -12.24 21.11
C ALA A 5 2.83 -12.18 19.92
N PRO A 6 4.10 -11.71 20.10
CA PRO A 6 5.06 -11.72 19.02
C PRO A 6 5.06 -13.12 18.44
N ALA A 7 4.78 -13.23 17.13
CA ALA A 7 4.82 -14.53 16.48
C ALA A 7 6.19 -15.11 16.79
N ALA A 8 6.23 -16.25 17.49
CA ALA A 8 7.48 -16.82 17.95
C ALA A 8 8.44 -16.95 16.77
N ALA A 9 9.70 -16.59 16.98
CA ALA A 9 10.75 -16.64 15.97
C ALA A 9 10.69 -17.97 15.21
N ARG A 10 10.52 -17.89 13.89
CA ARG A 10 10.52 -19.09 13.05
C ARG A 10 11.95 -19.40 12.62
N ALA A 11 12.33 -20.67 12.72
CA ALA A 11 13.65 -21.12 12.27
C ALA A 11 13.94 -20.63 10.84
N GLY A 12 15.08 -19.95 10.66
CA GLY A 12 15.51 -19.37 9.39
C GLY A 12 15.31 -17.85 9.27
N TYR A 13 14.62 -17.19 10.21
CA TYR A 13 14.39 -15.74 10.19
C TYR A 13 14.82 -15.08 11.50
N SER A 14 15.22 -13.79 11.42
CA SER A 14 15.36 -12.96 12.63
C SER A 14 13.97 -12.58 13.17
N ASP A 15 13.90 -12.24 14.47
CA ASP A 15 12.65 -11.79 15.10
C ASP A 15 12.06 -10.57 14.39
N ALA A 16 12.92 -9.62 14.00
CA ALA A 16 12.51 -8.42 13.29
C ALA A 16 11.95 -8.72 11.89
N GLU A 17 12.63 -9.58 11.12
CA GLU A 17 12.13 -9.99 9.80
C GLU A 17 10.80 -10.75 9.92
N TRP A 18 10.68 -11.66 10.89
CA TRP A 18 9.47 -12.45 11.08
C TRP A 18 8.26 -11.59 11.50
N ALA A 19 8.46 -10.60 12.37
CA ALA A 19 7.41 -9.66 12.74
C ALA A 19 6.89 -8.88 11.51
N ILE A 20 7.79 -8.36 10.67
CA ILE A 20 7.42 -7.64 9.43
C ILE A 20 6.68 -8.58 8.48
N ARG A 21 7.10 -9.85 8.36
CA ARG A 21 6.38 -10.84 7.55
C ARG A 21 4.95 -11.06 8.03
N CYS A 22 4.75 -11.18 9.35
CA CYS A 22 3.41 -11.33 9.92
C CYS A 22 2.53 -10.10 9.65
N ASP A 23 3.05 -8.90 9.90
CA ASP A 23 2.32 -7.65 9.65
C ASP A 23 2.01 -7.45 8.15
N LEU A 24 2.97 -7.76 7.27
CA LEU A 24 2.77 -7.64 5.84
C LEU A 24 1.75 -8.67 5.33
N ALA A 25 1.82 -9.91 5.80
CA ALA A 25 0.82 -10.93 5.48
C ALA A 25 -0.58 -10.52 5.98
N ALA A 26 -0.68 -9.90 7.16
CA ALA A 26 -1.93 -9.32 7.65
C ALA A 26 -2.45 -8.22 6.71
N LEU A 27 -1.57 -7.33 6.24
CA LEU A 27 -1.94 -6.30 5.28
C LEU A 27 -2.49 -6.90 3.97
N TYR A 28 -1.85 -7.94 3.41
CA TYR A 28 -2.39 -8.65 2.25
C TYR A 28 -3.82 -9.19 2.50
N ARG A 29 -4.06 -9.81 3.67
CA ARG A 29 -5.39 -10.30 4.06
C ARG A 29 -6.40 -9.18 4.22
N LEU A 30 -6.01 -8.04 4.78
CA LEU A 30 -6.86 -6.85 4.91
C LEU A 30 -7.23 -6.25 3.54
N VAL A 31 -6.27 -6.16 2.61
CA VAL A 31 -6.53 -5.75 1.23
C VAL A 31 -7.55 -6.69 0.57
N ALA A 32 -7.44 -8.00 0.81
CA ALA A 32 -8.43 -8.97 0.33
C ALA A 32 -9.81 -8.82 1.01
N HIS A 33 -9.84 -8.63 2.33
CA HIS A 33 -11.07 -8.41 3.10
C HIS A 33 -11.87 -7.22 2.55
N HIS A 34 -11.18 -6.13 2.22
CA HIS A 34 -11.79 -4.93 1.62
C HIS A 34 -12.03 -5.02 0.11
N ARG A 35 -11.71 -6.16 -0.52
CA ARG A 35 -11.85 -6.42 -1.96
C ARG A 35 -11.06 -5.45 -2.84
N TRP A 36 -9.85 -5.08 -2.39
CA TRP A 36 -8.93 -4.22 -3.15
C TRP A 36 -7.94 -5.01 -4.02
N THR A 37 -8.13 -6.32 -4.12
CA THR A 37 -7.34 -7.22 -4.95
C THR A 37 -7.73 -7.15 -6.42
N ASP A 38 -6.75 -7.34 -7.30
CA ASP A 38 -6.97 -7.63 -8.73
C ASP A 38 -6.29 -8.96 -9.07
N PHE A 39 -6.99 -10.04 -8.73
CA PHE A 39 -6.53 -11.41 -8.85
C PHE A 39 -5.11 -11.60 -8.26
N VAL A 40 -4.13 -11.95 -9.09
CA VAL A 40 -2.73 -12.17 -8.69
C VAL A 40 -1.80 -11.00 -9.01
N TYR A 41 -2.33 -9.90 -9.56
CA TYR A 41 -1.55 -8.84 -10.20
C TYR A 41 -1.12 -7.71 -9.26
N THR A 42 -1.88 -7.44 -8.20
CA THR A 42 -1.53 -6.45 -7.18
C THR A 42 -0.30 -6.86 -6.38
N HIS A 43 0.41 -5.89 -5.81
CA HIS A 43 1.62 -6.13 -5.02
C HIS A 43 1.80 -5.08 -3.90
N ILE A 44 2.43 -5.54 -2.81
CA ILE A 44 2.72 -4.76 -1.61
C ILE A 44 4.15 -5.11 -1.21
N SER A 45 4.98 -4.12 -0.87
CA SER A 45 6.34 -4.39 -0.39
C SER A 45 6.61 -3.75 0.95
N ALA A 46 7.42 -4.42 1.75
CA ALA A 46 7.97 -3.86 2.98
C ALA A 46 9.49 -3.95 3.00
N ARG A 47 10.17 -2.87 3.36
CA ARG A 47 11.62 -2.83 3.58
C ARG A 47 11.98 -3.56 4.86
N LEU A 48 13.03 -4.38 4.81
CA LEU A 48 13.62 -5.00 6.00
C LEU A 48 14.69 -4.09 6.63
N PRO A 49 14.85 -4.11 7.97
CA PRO A 49 15.93 -3.42 8.63
C PRO A 49 17.26 -4.13 8.36
N GLY A 50 18.32 -3.36 8.17
CA GLY A 50 19.66 -3.89 7.92
C GLY A 50 20.47 -2.97 7.01
N PRO A 51 21.79 -3.23 6.84
CA PRO A 51 22.62 -2.54 5.88
C PRO A 51 22.25 -2.89 4.43
N GLU A 52 21.61 -4.04 4.19
CA GLU A 52 21.18 -4.47 2.87
C GLU A 52 19.86 -3.80 2.44
N HIS A 53 19.73 -3.52 1.14
CA HIS A 53 18.47 -3.07 0.55
C HIS A 53 17.57 -4.27 0.23
N HIS A 54 17.09 -4.94 1.28
CA HIS A 54 16.17 -6.07 1.17
C HIS A 54 14.72 -5.67 1.41
N PHE A 55 13.83 -6.34 0.69
CA PHE A 55 12.40 -6.12 0.72
C PHE A 55 11.64 -7.44 0.77
N LEU A 56 10.46 -7.43 1.38
CA LEU A 56 9.49 -8.51 1.30
C LEU A 56 8.42 -8.15 0.27
N ILE A 57 7.99 -9.13 -0.52
CA ILE A 57 6.87 -9.03 -1.47
C ILE A 57 6.10 -10.35 -1.56
N ASN A 58 4.88 -10.36 -2.09
CA ASN A 58 4.11 -11.59 -2.29
C ASN A 58 4.81 -12.55 -3.26
N ARG A 59 4.78 -13.83 -2.92
CA ARG A 59 4.98 -14.89 -3.91
C ARG A 59 3.90 -14.79 -4.99
N TYR A 60 4.33 -14.66 -6.22
CA TYR A 60 3.46 -14.50 -7.37
C TYR A 60 2.59 -15.75 -7.58
N GLY A 61 1.28 -15.54 -7.73
CA GLY A 61 0.28 -16.60 -7.87
C GLY A 61 -0.42 -17.01 -6.58
N VAL A 62 0.02 -16.55 -5.41
CA VAL A 62 -0.72 -16.74 -4.14
C VAL A 62 -1.80 -15.66 -4.04
N ASN A 63 -3.05 -16.05 -3.83
CA ASN A 63 -4.12 -15.07 -3.62
C ASN A 63 -3.93 -14.36 -2.28
N PHE A 64 -4.27 -13.07 -2.24
CA PHE A 64 -4.05 -12.25 -1.03
C PHE A 64 -4.83 -12.76 0.19
N HIS A 65 -6.02 -13.33 -0.01
CA HIS A 65 -6.82 -13.93 1.06
C HIS A 65 -6.24 -15.25 1.61
N GLU A 66 -5.17 -15.78 1.01
CA GLU A 66 -4.46 -17.00 1.43
C GLU A 66 -3.04 -16.68 1.93
N MET A 67 -2.59 -15.42 1.83
CA MET A 67 -1.22 -15.01 2.13
C MET A 67 -0.80 -15.33 3.57
N ARG A 68 0.33 -16.01 3.74
CA ARG A 68 0.95 -16.22 5.06
C ARG A 68 2.33 -15.57 5.13
N ALA A 69 2.83 -15.34 6.33
CA ALA A 69 4.17 -14.81 6.58
C ALA A 69 5.25 -15.65 5.89
N SER A 70 5.07 -16.98 5.83
CA SER A 70 5.96 -17.90 5.11
C SER A 70 5.86 -17.85 3.58
N ASP A 71 4.78 -17.29 3.02
CA ASP A 71 4.61 -17.18 1.57
C ASP A 71 5.26 -15.92 0.99
N LEU A 72 5.66 -14.97 1.84
CA LEU A 72 6.38 -13.78 1.41
C LEU A 72 7.79 -14.15 0.95
N VAL A 73 8.26 -13.49 -0.09
CA VAL A 73 9.59 -13.68 -0.68
C VAL A 73 10.46 -12.48 -0.33
N LYS A 74 11.68 -12.74 0.14
CA LYS A 74 12.68 -11.69 0.33
C LYS A 74 13.51 -11.50 -0.93
N ILE A 75 13.58 -10.25 -1.39
CA ILE A 75 14.25 -9.84 -2.62
C ILE A 75 15.23 -8.69 -2.38
N ASP A 76 16.22 -8.55 -3.26
CA ASP A 76 17.09 -7.39 -3.34
C ASP A 76 16.44 -6.23 -4.11
N LEU A 77 17.20 -5.15 -4.30
CA LEU A 77 16.77 -3.96 -5.03
C LEU A 77 16.41 -4.22 -6.49
N ASP A 78 17.05 -5.20 -7.11
CA ASP A 78 16.84 -5.55 -8.53
C ASP A 78 15.71 -6.56 -8.70
N GLY A 79 15.08 -6.99 -7.60
CA GLY A 79 13.99 -7.96 -7.60
C GLY A 79 14.46 -9.42 -7.63
N ASN A 80 15.75 -9.68 -7.40
CA ASN A 80 16.27 -11.04 -7.30
C ASN A 80 15.94 -11.63 -5.92
N VAL A 81 15.60 -12.91 -5.89
CA VAL A 81 15.34 -13.64 -4.64
C VAL A 81 16.66 -13.85 -3.88
N VAL A 82 16.71 -13.46 -2.61
CA VAL A 82 17.92 -13.54 -1.75
C VAL A 82 17.77 -14.52 -0.58
N GLU A 83 16.90 -15.52 -0.75
CA GLU A 83 16.62 -16.56 0.25
C GLU A 83 17.16 -17.91 -0.20
N ALA A 84 17.62 -18.74 0.75
CA ALA A 84 18.11 -20.09 0.47
C ALA A 84 17.01 -20.97 -0.15
N GLU A 85 17.30 -21.66 -1.25
CA GLU A 85 16.35 -22.55 -1.93
C GLU A 85 15.78 -23.61 -0.96
N ASP A 86 14.46 -23.77 -0.96
CA ASP A 86 13.74 -24.73 -0.11
C ASP A 86 12.87 -25.71 -0.94
N GLY A 87 13.11 -25.77 -2.26
CA GLY A 87 12.33 -26.57 -3.19
C GLY A 87 10.95 -25.99 -3.55
N GLN A 88 10.57 -24.82 -3.01
CA GLN A 88 9.37 -24.12 -3.42
C GLN A 88 9.66 -23.06 -4.50
N SER A 89 8.71 -22.88 -5.42
CA SER A 89 8.76 -21.78 -6.38
C SER A 89 8.64 -20.44 -5.63
N ARG A 90 9.66 -19.59 -5.69
CA ARG A 90 9.66 -18.23 -5.13
C ARG A 90 9.55 -17.15 -6.20
N ARG A 91 8.70 -17.40 -7.20
CA ARG A 91 8.49 -16.44 -8.29
C ARG A 91 7.92 -15.13 -7.74
N VAL A 92 8.47 -14.03 -8.23
CA VAL A 92 7.97 -12.66 -7.99
C VAL A 92 7.57 -12.02 -9.31
N ASN A 93 6.65 -11.05 -9.28
CA ASN A 93 6.35 -10.24 -10.44
C ASN A 93 7.41 -9.13 -10.55
N ALA A 94 8.50 -9.39 -11.26
CA ALA A 94 9.61 -8.45 -11.40
C ALA A 94 9.18 -7.10 -11.98
N ALA A 95 8.26 -7.10 -12.97
CA ALA A 95 7.71 -5.87 -13.54
C ALA A 95 6.95 -5.04 -12.48
N GLY A 96 6.12 -5.70 -11.66
CA GLY A 96 5.42 -5.04 -10.56
C GLY A 96 6.36 -4.46 -9.49
N PHE A 97 7.52 -5.11 -9.26
CA PHE A 97 8.50 -4.62 -8.29
C PHE A 97 9.29 -3.39 -8.79
N THR A 98 9.37 -3.14 -10.11
CA THR A 98 10.04 -1.96 -10.69
C THR A 98 9.57 -0.66 -10.02
N ILE A 99 8.26 -0.48 -9.89
CA ILE A 99 7.67 0.72 -9.26
C ILE A 99 8.03 0.79 -7.77
N HIS A 100 7.96 -0.33 -7.05
CA HIS A 100 8.25 -0.39 -5.62
C HIS A 100 9.72 -0.08 -5.33
N SER A 101 10.64 -0.62 -6.14
CA SER A 101 12.08 -0.37 -6.00
C SER A 101 12.41 1.12 -6.18
N ALA A 102 11.79 1.79 -7.16
CA ALA A 102 11.98 3.23 -7.40
C ALA A 102 11.56 4.06 -6.18
N ILE A 103 10.37 3.79 -5.65
CA ILE A 103 9.86 4.51 -4.46
C ILE A 103 10.74 4.24 -3.25
N HIS A 104 11.05 2.98 -2.95
CA HIS A 104 11.86 2.65 -1.79
C HIS A 104 13.24 3.28 -1.83
N MET A 105 13.87 3.42 -3.00
CA MET A 105 15.18 4.05 -3.15
C MET A 105 15.11 5.57 -3.00
N ALA A 106 14.13 6.21 -3.61
CA ALA A 106 13.97 7.65 -3.51
C ALA A 106 13.46 8.12 -2.15
N ARG A 107 12.72 7.26 -1.45
CA ARG A 107 12.07 7.54 -0.17
C ARG A 107 12.41 6.48 0.87
N PRO A 108 13.61 6.54 1.47
CA PRO A 108 14.02 5.59 2.53
C PRO A 108 13.10 5.61 3.75
N ASP A 109 12.35 6.70 3.97
CA ASP A 109 11.34 6.84 5.01
C ASP A 109 10.09 5.99 4.75
N LEU A 110 9.79 5.64 3.49
CA LEU A 110 8.65 4.80 3.14
C LEU A 110 9.03 3.32 3.26
N LEU A 111 8.71 2.74 4.41
CA LEU A 111 9.00 1.35 4.75
C LEU A 111 8.02 0.36 4.14
N CYS A 112 6.81 0.79 3.79
CA CYS A 112 5.81 -0.05 3.13
C CYS A 112 5.24 0.69 1.92
N VAL A 113 5.07 0.00 0.79
CA VAL A 113 4.44 0.52 -0.43
C VAL A 113 3.32 -0.43 -0.86
N VAL A 114 2.14 0.10 -1.13
CA VAL A 114 0.92 -0.61 -1.53
C VAL A 114 0.50 -0.10 -2.91
N HIS A 115 0.24 -1.02 -3.84
CA HIS A 115 -0.31 -0.70 -5.14
C HIS A 115 -1.62 -1.47 -5.38
N THR A 116 -2.67 -0.76 -5.80
CA THR A 116 -4.01 -1.34 -6.01
C THR A 116 -4.63 -0.96 -7.36
N HIS A 117 -5.44 -1.88 -7.89
CA HIS A 117 -6.20 -1.78 -9.14
C HIS A 117 -7.70 -1.88 -8.89
N THR A 118 -8.22 -1.14 -7.90
CA THR A 118 -9.65 -1.23 -7.59
C THR A 118 -10.47 -0.50 -8.66
N ALA A 119 -11.70 -0.94 -8.88
CA ALA A 119 -12.59 -0.29 -9.86
C ALA A 119 -12.77 1.22 -9.57
N ALA A 120 -12.86 1.61 -8.29
CA ALA A 120 -12.99 3.00 -7.90
C ALA A 120 -11.66 3.78 -8.04
N GLY A 121 -10.53 3.19 -7.64
CA GLY A 121 -9.20 3.78 -7.80
C GLY A 121 -8.89 4.02 -9.28
N ILE A 122 -9.11 3.02 -10.14
CA ILE A 122 -8.96 3.12 -11.59
C ILE A 122 -9.88 4.20 -12.15
N ALA A 123 -11.17 4.21 -11.79
CA ALA A 123 -12.12 5.20 -12.29
C ALA A 123 -11.68 6.63 -11.96
N VAL A 124 -11.28 6.90 -10.71
CA VAL A 124 -10.76 8.22 -10.31
C VAL A 124 -9.45 8.55 -11.02
N SER A 125 -8.57 7.57 -11.24
CA SER A 125 -7.33 7.77 -11.99
C SER A 125 -7.55 8.16 -13.45
N ALA A 126 -8.72 7.84 -14.01
CA ALA A 126 -9.10 8.21 -15.37
C ALA A 126 -9.85 9.57 -15.44
N HIS A 127 -10.18 10.17 -14.30
CA HIS A 127 -10.83 11.49 -14.29
C HIS A 127 -9.80 12.60 -14.52
N PRO A 128 -10.07 13.58 -15.41
CA PRO A 128 -9.12 14.67 -15.71
C PRO A 128 -8.72 15.52 -14.49
N LYS A 129 -9.59 15.59 -13.47
CA LYS A 129 -9.34 16.33 -12.22
C LYS A 129 -8.84 15.45 -11.08
N GLY A 130 -8.60 14.15 -11.34
CA GLY A 130 -8.18 13.21 -10.31
C GLY A 130 -9.17 13.11 -9.15
N LEU A 131 -8.64 13.11 -7.91
CA LEU A 131 -9.43 13.09 -6.69
C LEU A 131 -9.94 14.49 -6.31
N LEU A 132 -11.26 14.63 -6.21
CA LEU A 132 -11.98 15.85 -5.88
C LEU A 132 -12.11 16.03 -4.36
N PRO A 133 -12.10 17.27 -3.84
CA PRO A 133 -12.23 17.58 -2.42
C PRO A 133 -13.70 17.53 -1.95
N ILE A 134 -14.36 16.39 -2.10
CA ILE A 134 -15.82 16.25 -1.90
C ILE A 134 -16.20 15.40 -0.68
N SER A 135 -15.21 14.90 0.06
CA SER A 135 -15.43 14.13 1.29
C SER A 135 -14.28 14.36 2.27
N GLN A 136 -14.54 14.19 3.56
CA GLN A 136 -13.48 14.24 4.58
C GLN A 136 -12.34 13.25 4.28
N HIS A 137 -12.66 12.08 3.70
CA HIS A 137 -11.65 11.10 3.27
C HIS A 137 -10.75 11.67 2.17
N ALA A 138 -11.32 12.35 1.17
CA ALA A 138 -10.55 12.99 0.11
C ALA A 138 -9.73 14.18 0.64
N LEU A 139 -10.26 14.94 1.60
CA LEU A 139 -9.59 16.11 2.18
C LEU A 139 -8.30 15.76 2.92
N LYS A 140 -8.13 14.52 3.40
CA LYS A 140 -6.84 14.01 3.92
C LYS A 140 -5.69 14.18 2.90
N PHE A 141 -6.01 14.08 1.61
CA PHE A 141 -5.06 14.14 0.50
C PHE A 141 -5.03 15.50 -0.21
N TYR A 142 -5.74 16.52 0.30
CA TYR A 142 -5.81 17.82 -0.34
C TYR A 142 -4.43 18.48 -0.42
N GLY A 143 -3.93 18.71 -1.64
CA GLY A 143 -2.58 19.22 -1.90
C GLY A 143 -1.45 18.26 -1.52
N ARG A 144 -1.76 16.96 -1.35
CA ARG A 144 -0.84 15.95 -0.80
C ARG A 144 -0.84 14.64 -1.59
N LEU A 145 -1.11 14.71 -2.88
CA LEU A 145 -1.23 13.57 -3.77
C LEU A 145 -0.37 13.81 -5.01
N GLY A 146 0.53 12.88 -5.31
CA GLY A 146 1.23 12.85 -6.59
C GLY A 146 0.30 12.39 -7.72
N TYR A 147 0.65 12.73 -8.95
CA TYR A 147 -0.04 12.24 -10.14
C TYR A 147 1.00 11.88 -11.19
N HIS A 148 0.98 10.64 -11.65
CA HIS A 148 1.90 10.15 -12.66
C HIS A 148 1.15 9.74 -13.93
N GLY A 149 1.65 10.17 -15.10
CA GLY A 149 1.07 9.85 -16.39
C GLY A 149 1.20 8.37 -16.73
N TYR A 150 0.27 7.82 -17.52
CA TYR A 150 0.35 6.42 -17.93
C TYR A 150 1.39 6.23 -19.04
N GLU A 151 2.38 5.35 -18.81
CA GLU A 151 3.45 5.06 -19.78
C GLU A 151 3.38 3.62 -20.33
N GLY A 152 2.42 2.81 -19.89
CA GLY A 152 2.23 1.42 -20.30
C GLY A 152 2.51 0.44 -19.17
N ILE A 153 2.90 -0.80 -19.51
CA ILE A 153 3.27 -1.81 -18.51
C ILE A 153 4.70 -1.51 -18.06
N ALA A 154 4.88 -1.25 -16.76
CA ALA A 154 6.11 -0.77 -16.12
C ALA A 154 7.32 -1.72 -16.25
N LEU A 155 7.94 -1.72 -17.44
CA LEU A 155 9.17 -2.44 -17.76
C LEU A 155 10.34 -1.49 -18.03
N ASP A 156 10.06 -0.19 -18.17
CA ASP A 156 11.06 0.81 -18.50
C ASP A 156 11.71 1.37 -17.22
N LEU A 157 13.03 1.31 -17.15
CA LEU A 157 13.79 1.87 -16.02
C LEU A 157 13.77 3.40 -16.04
N GLU A 158 13.58 4.03 -17.22
CA GLU A 158 13.51 5.48 -17.34
C GLU A 158 12.24 6.08 -16.70
N GLU A 159 11.16 5.29 -16.59
CA GLU A 159 9.92 5.67 -15.90
C GLU A 159 10.17 5.94 -14.40
N ARG A 160 11.13 5.25 -13.79
CA ARG A 160 11.43 5.33 -12.35
C ARG A 160 11.72 6.76 -11.89
N ASP A 161 12.53 7.50 -12.64
CA ASP A 161 12.93 8.86 -12.28
C ASP A 161 11.74 9.83 -12.34
N ARG A 162 10.87 9.67 -13.35
CA ARG A 162 9.64 10.48 -13.49
C ARG A 162 8.64 10.14 -12.39
N LEU A 163 8.45 8.87 -12.11
CA LEU A 163 7.56 8.37 -11.05
C LEU A 163 7.97 8.92 -9.68
N VAL A 164 9.28 8.95 -9.39
CA VAL A 164 9.83 9.56 -8.17
C VAL A 164 9.60 11.07 -8.14
N ALA A 165 9.84 11.77 -9.24
CA ALA A 165 9.62 13.21 -9.34
C ALA A 165 8.13 13.58 -9.11
N ASP A 166 7.22 12.81 -9.69
CA ASP A 166 5.77 13.00 -9.60
C ASP A 166 5.22 12.66 -8.20
N LEU A 167 5.81 11.68 -7.49
CA LEU A 167 5.50 11.45 -6.08
C LEU A 167 5.99 12.61 -5.20
N GLY A 168 7.21 13.09 -5.46
CA GLY A 168 7.85 14.15 -4.69
C GLY A 168 7.87 13.85 -3.18
N GLN A 169 7.28 14.77 -2.39
CA GLN A 169 7.21 14.66 -0.94
C GLN A 169 5.94 13.94 -0.44
N HIS A 170 5.06 13.54 -1.35
CA HIS A 170 3.79 12.91 -0.99
C HIS A 170 4.00 11.46 -0.55
N LYS A 171 3.00 10.92 0.15
CA LYS A 171 2.94 9.50 0.53
C LYS A 171 1.95 8.70 -0.31
N ALA A 172 1.22 9.35 -1.20
CA ALA A 172 0.25 8.70 -2.06
C ALA A 172 0.25 9.37 -3.44
N MET A 173 -0.06 8.57 -4.45
CA MET A 173 -0.04 8.97 -5.85
C MET A 173 -1.15 8.26 -6.61
N VAL A 174 -1.77 8.99 -7.52
CA VAL A 174 -2.68 8.43 -8.52
C VAL A 174 -1.87 8.15 -9.78
N LEU A 175 -1.81 6.88 -10.17
CA LEU A 175 -1.24 6.46 -11.45
C LEU A 175 -2.36 6.59 -12.48
N GLN A 176 -2.30 7.62 -13.32
CA GLN A 176 -3.37 7.95 -14.26
C GLN A 176 -3.69 6.73 -15.14
N ASN A 177 -4.99 6.47 -15.35
CA ASN A 177 -5.50 5.32 -16.10
C ASN A 177 -5.08 3.92 -15.58
N HIS A 178 -4.48 3.82 -14.39
CA HIS A 178 -3.88 2.58 -13.90
C HIS A 178 -4.35 2.21 -12.49
N GLY A 179 -4.26 3.10 -11.51
CA GLY A 179 -4.63 2.77 -10.14
C GLY A 179 -4.01 3.70 -9.10
N LEU A 180 -3.80 3.16 -7.89
CA LEU A 180 -3.32 3.91 -6.74
C LEU A 180 -2.00 3.36 -6.24
N LEU A 181 -1.12 4.24 -5.78
CA LEU A 181 0.13 3.89 -5.11
C LEU A 181 0.22 4.65 -3.78
N VAL A 182 0.48 3.92 -2.70
CA VAL A 182 0.52 4.48 -1.34
C VAL A 182 1.73 3.97 -0.61
N GLY A 183 2.53 4.89 -0.05
CA GLY A 183 3.62 4.60 0.87
C GLY A 183 3.25 4.91 2.32
N GLY A 184 3.93 4.25 3.25
CA GLY A 184 3.85 4.54 4.68
C GLY A 184 5.20 4.31 5.37
N THR A 185 5.45 5.05 6.44
CA THR A 185 6.62 4.85 7.32
C THR A 185 6.46 3.60 8.20
N SER A 186 5.30 2.96 8.16
CA SER A 186 5.01 1.65 8.71
C SER A 186 3.97 0.94 7.85
N ILE A 187 3.84 -0.38 8.01
CA ILE A 187 2.78 -1.18 7.37
C ILE A 187 1.39 -0.66 7.78
N VAL A 188 1.24 -0.26 9.04
CA VAL A 188 -0.03 0.28 9.58
C VAL A 188 -0.40 1.61 8.93
N GLU A 189 0.56 2.53 8.80
CA GLU A 189 0.31 3.81 8.12
C GLU A 189 -0.06 3.56 6.65
N ALA A 190 0.67 2.68 5.95
CA ALA A 190 0.37 2.34 4.57
C ALA A 190 -1.04 1.75 4.42
N PHE A 191 -1.46 0.87 5.34
CA PHE A 191 -2.84 0.37 5.38
C PHE A 191 -3.87 1.50 5.56
N HIS A 192 -3.70 2.35 6.58
CA HIS A 192 -4.63 3.42 6.87
C HIS A 192 -4.76 4.42 5.71
N MET A 193 -3.62 4.79 5.11
CA MET A 193 -3.57 5.67 3.95
C MET A 193 -4.29 5.05 2.74
N THR A 194 -4.05 3.76 2.45
CA THR A 194 -4.76 3.04 1.38
C THR A 194 -6.26 2.98 1.67
N TYR A 195 -6.67 2.65 2.90
CA TYR A 195 -8.07 2.65 3.31
C TYR A 195 -8.75 3.99 3.04
N MET A 196 -8.13 5.09 3.47
CA MET A 196 -8.70 6.42 3.29
C MET A 196 -8.79 6.81 1.81
N LEU A 197 -7.78 6.49 1.01
CA LEU A 197 -7.76 6.83 -0.42
C LEU A 197 -8.80 6.02 -1.19
N GLU A 198 -8.89 4.72 -0.96
CA GLU A 198 -9.89 3.84 -1.58
C GLU A 198 -11.32 4.28 -1.23
N ARG A 199 -11.56 4.65 0.04
CA ARG A 199 -12.85 5.20 0.48
C ARG A 199 -13.17 6.53 -0.19
N ALA A 200 -12.18 7.41 -0.36
CA ALA A 200 -12.34 8.68 -1.05
C ALA A 200 -12.71 8.46 -2.53
N CYS A 201 -12.01 7.54 -3.21
CA CYS A 201 -12.30 7.19 -4.61
C CYS A 201 -13.71 6.60 -4.76
N ALA A 202 -14.09 5.66 -3.90
CA ALA A 202 -15.43 5.06 -3.93
C ALA A 202 -16.54 6.10 -3.70
N ALA A 203 -16.36 7.01 -2.74
CA ALA A 203 -17.30 8.10 -2.49
C ALA A 203 -17.43 9.02 -3.70
N GLN A 204 -16.32 9.32 -4.38
CA GLN A 204 -16.33 10.14 -5.58
C GLN A 204 -17.10 9.52 -6.74
N VAL A 205 -16.84 8.24 -7.04
CA VAL A 205 -17.56 7.52 -8.10
C VAL A 205 -19.06 7.50 -7.81
N ALA A 206 -19.44 7.22 -6.56
CA ALA A 206 -20.84 7.22 -6.14
C ALA A 206 -21.50 8.61 -6.27
N ALA A 207 -20.78 9.68 -5.90
CA ALA A 207 -21.29 11.05 -6.00
C ALA A 207 -21.50 11.47 -7.46
N LEU A 208 -20.54 11.16 -8.34
CA LEU A 208 -20.61 11.51 -9.76
C LEU A 208 -21.65 10.71 -10.54
N ALA A 209 -22.00 9.51 -10.09
CA ALA A 209 -23.07 8.71 -10.69
C ALA A 209 -24.44 9.41 -10.68
N GLY A 210 -24.65 10.39 -9.78
CA GLY A 210 -25.86 11.20 -9.75
C GLY A 210 -25.98 12.22 -10.88
N GLY A 211 -24.89 12.54 -11.60
CA GLY A 211 -24.91 13.48 -12.74
C GLY A 211 -25.16 14.95 -12.36
N HIS A 212 -25.14 15.29 -11.07
CA HIS A 212 -25.33 16.66 -10.57
C HIS A 212 -23.99 17.32 -10.25
N GLU A 213 -23.99 18.66 -10.20
CA GLU A 213 -22.86 19.42 -9.69
C GLU A 213 -22.58 19.06 -8.22
N LEU A 214 -21.31 18.88 -7.89
CA LEU A 214 -20.89 18.49 -6.54
C LEU A 214 -20.53 19.70 -5.70
N LEU A 215 -20.97 19.70 -4.44
CA LEU A 215 -20.53 20.67 -3.46
C LEU A 215 -19.07 20.41 -3.10
N THR A 216 -18.25 21.47 -3.14
CA THR A 216 -16.88 21.46 -2.64
C THR A 216 -16.75 22.48 -1.51
N PRO A 217 -16.08 22.14 -0.39
CA PRO A 217 -15.80 23.12 0.65
C PRO A 217 -14.88 24.24 0.13
N PRO A 218 -14.92 25.43 0.74
CA PRO A 218 -13.93 26.47 0.50
C PRO A 218 -12.48 25.98 0.67
N GLU A 219 -11.53 26.58 -0.06
CA GLU A 219 -10.12 26.15 -0.07
C GLU A 219 -9.46 26.21 1.33
N ASP A 220 -9.79 27.21 2.14
CA ASP A 220 -9.31 27.32 3.52
C ASP A 220 -9.82 26.16 4.41
N VAL A 221 -11.07 25.74 4.24
CA VAL A 221 -11.62 24.55 4.92
C VAL A 221 -10.92 23.27 4.43
N CYS A 222 -10.63 23.16 3.13
CA CYS A 222 -9.91 22.03 2.57
C CYS A 222 -8.49 21.90 3.17
N ARG A 223 -7.74 23.02 3.21
CA ARG A 223 -6.40 23.06 3.81
C ARG A 223 -6.43 22.79 5.31
N HIS A 224 -7.38 23.39 6.03
CA HIS A 224 -7.56 23.16 7.46
C HIS A 224 -7.78 21.68 7.77
N THR A 225 -8.68 21.03 7.03
CA THR A 225 -9.00 19.60 7.22
C THR A 225 -7.77 18.72 6.95
N ALA A 226 -6.98 19.02 5.91
CA ALA A 226 -5.74 18.29 5.64
C ALA A 226 -4.73 18.43 6.79
N GLU A 227 -4.58 19.62 7.40
CA GLU A 227 -3.71 19.81 8.56
C GLU A 227 -4.22 19.10 9.82
N GLN A 228 -5.54 19.02 10.04
CA GLN A 228 -6.10 18.27 11.16
C GLN A 228 -5.69 16.79 11.12
N PHE A 229 -5.79 16.14 9.95
CA PHE A 229 -5.33 14.75 9.80
C PHE A 229 -3.84 14.58 10.13
N ARG A 230 -3.00 15.56 9.76
CA ARG A 230 -1.57 15.54 10.08
C ARG A 230 -1.30 15.64 11.57
N GLY A 231 -2.11 16.42 12.29
CA GLY A 231 -1.93 16.63 13.74
C GLY A 231 -2.54 15.54 14.62
N GLN A 232 -3.51 14.77 14.11
CA GLN A 232 -4.24 13.76 14.89
C GLN A 232 -3.71 12.33 14.71
N GLU A 233 -3.03 12.03 13.60
CA GLU A 233 -2.49 10.70 13.33
C GLU A 233 -1.14 10.53 14.03
N ASN A 234 -1.16 9.84 15.17
CA ASN A 234 0.00 9.49 15.97
C ASN A 234 0.07 7.96 16.19
N ASP A 235 1.10 7.50 16.90
CA ASP A 235 1.32 6.07 17.14
C ASP A 235 0.16 5.40 17.89
N GLU A 236 -0.51 6.11 18.81
CA GLU A 236 -1.67 5.59 19.55
C GLU A 236 -2.88 5.39 18.63
N HIS A 237 -3.13 6.36 17.74
CA HIS A 237 -4.18 6.26 16.73
C HIS A 237 -3.92 5.07 15.80
N TYR A 238 -2.70 4.94 15.27
CA TYR A 238 -2.35 3.84 14.37
C TYR A 238 -2.43 2.48 15.07
N ALA A 239 -2.00 2.37 16.33
CA ALA A 239 -2.15 1.13 17.10
C ALA A 239 -3.62 0.73 17.24
N MET A 240 -4.49 1.68 17.61
CA MET A 240 -5.93 1.44 17.71
C MET A 240 -6.54 1.00 16.36
N VAL A 241 -6.17 1.66 15.26
CA VAL A 241 -6.63 1.30 13.91
C VAL A 241 -6.17 -0.10 13.52
N TRP A 242 -4.90 -0.43 13.78
CA TRP A 242 -4.35 -1.75 13.46
C TRP A 242 -5.02 -2.86 14.25
N ASP A 243 -5.16 -2.69 15.57
CA ASP A 243 -5.83 -3.67 16.43
C ASP A 243 -7.27 -3.93 15.97
N ALA A 244 -7.98 -2.88 15.54
CA ALA A 244 -9.31 -3.02 14.97
C ALA A 244 -9.31 -3.75 13.62
N ALA A 245 -8.36 -3.44 12.75
CA ALA A 245 -8.22 -4.10 11.46
C ALA A 245 -7.89 -5.60 11.62
N LEU A 246 -6.94 -5.96 12.48
CA LEU A 246 -6.53 -7.36 12.67
C LEU A 246 -7.68 -8.26 13.14
N ARG A 247 -8.67 -7.73 13.88
CA ARG A 247 -9.88 -8.48 14.26
C ARG A 247 -10.77 -8.85 13.07
N LEU A 248 -10.68 -8.14 11.94
CA LEU A 248 -11.43 -8.46 10.71
C LEU A 248 -10.97 -9.75 10.04
N ILE A 249 -9.73 -10.18 10.31
CA ILE A 249 -9.06 -11.33 9.67
C ILE A 249 -8.61 -12.38 10.69
N GLU A 250 -8.96 -12.22 11.97
CA GLU A 250 -8.48 -13.07 13.06
C GLU A 250 -8.88 -14.55 12.90
N HIS A 251 -10.00 -14.79 12.23
CA HIS A 251 -10.55 -16.13 12.03
C HIS A 251 -10.19 -16.74 10.65
N ASP A 252 -9.44 -16.01 9.83
CA ASP A 252 -9.03 -16.50 8.51
C ASP A 252 -8.14 -17.73 8.64
N ARG A 253 -8.34 -18.70 7.75
CA ARG A 253 -7.56 -19.94 7.69
C ARG A 253 -6.96 -20.11 6.28
N PRO A 254 -5.69 -20.57 6.17
CA PRO A 254 -4.71 -20.75 7.25
C PRO A 254 -4.33 -19.41 7.91
N ASP A 255 -3.81 -19.46 9.14
CA ASP A 255 -3.40 -18.28 9.91
C ASP A 255 -2.34 -17.48 9.11
N TYR A 256 -2.55 -16.19 8.93
CA TYR A 256 -1.62 -15.35 8.19
C TYR A 256 -0.24 -15.23 8.85
N ARG A 257 -0.14 -15.53 10.15
CA ARG A 257 1.13 -15.55 10.90
C ARG A 257 1.95 -16.82 10.65
N SER A 258 1.43 -17.77 9.88
CA SER A 258 2.07 -19.06 9.60
C SER A 258 2.99 -19.07 8.38
#